data_AF-A0A942MSZ7-F1
#
_entry.id   AF-A0A942MSZ7-F1
#
_cell.length_a   1.000
_cell.length_b   1.000
_cell.length_c   1.000
_cell.angle_alpha   90.00
_cell.angle_beta   90.00
_cell.angle_gamma   90.00
#
_symmetry.space_group_name_H-M   'P 1'
#
loop_
_entity.id
_entity.type
_entity.pdbx_description
1 polymer ?
#
loop_
_entity_poly.entity_id
_entity_poly.type
_entity_poly.pdbx_seq_one_letter_code
_entity_poly.pdbx_strand_id
1 'polypeptide(L)'
;LEELLKQTEGKGINIYTHSEMLPAHGYPALKKYSHLKGNVGKAWFDQRELFEKFPGSILATTNCVMPVKGSYADRMFSYDVAGLEGVAKIENNNFTPLIDMALSLPEANIQSVKTMTTGFHHETVLGIAPQVIEAVKAGKIKRFFVIAGCDAPGKGGEYFRELALSVPEDCVILTTSCGKFRFNDHDFGTIDGIPRLIDLGQCNNSGSAVKIAVALAEAFGCGVNDLPLSIVLSWFEQKAVAILLGLFSLGVQNIYVGPKAPEFFSPGVVKVLQDTFNLKLTGNAQEDLRVMLGEAVTEAAK
;
A
#
# COMPACT_ATOMS: atom_id res chain seq x y z
N LEU A 1 3.00 17.79 -3.06
CA LEU A 1 3.47 17.34 -4.39
C LEU A 1 3.08 18.31 -5.50
N GLU A 2 1.80 18.63 -5.68
CA GLU A 2 1.37 19.56 -6.75
C GLU A 2 2.13 20.89 -6.71
N GLU A 3 2.30 21.47 -5.51
CA GLU A 3 3.05 22.73 -5.36
C GLU A 3 4.52 22.61 -5.78
N LEU A 4 5.19 21.51 -5.41
CA LEU A 4 6.54 21.22 -5.88
C LEU A 4 6.60 21.07 -7.40
N LEU A 5 5.60 20.41 -8.01
CA LEU A 5 5.53 20.23 -9.46
C LEU A 5 5.39 21.58 -10.17
N LYS A 6 4.53 22.49 -9.66
CA LYS A 6 4.38 23.86 -10.17
C LYS A 6 5.69 24.64 -10.09
N GLN A 7 6.37 24.61 -8.94
CA GLN A 7 7.60 25.37 -8.74
C GLN A 7 8.81 24.81 -9.51
N THR A 8 8.77 23.53 -9.93
CA THR A 8 9.83 22.89 -10.72
C THR A 8 9.59 22.87 -12.22
N GLU A 9 8.38 23.26 -12.67
CA GLU A 9 8.02 23.28 -14.07
C GLU A 9 8.95 24.21 -14.88
N GLY A 10 9.47 23.71 -15.99
CA GLY A 10 10.41 24.46 -16.86
C GLY A 10 11.83 24.61 -16.32
N LYS A 11 12.18 24.05 -15.16
CA LYS A 11 13.53 24.16 -14.56
C LYS A 11 14.51 23.04 -14.95
N GLY A 12 14.11 22.10 -15.79
CA GLY A 12 14.93 20.93 -16.16
C GLY A 12 15.06 19.88 -15.04
N ILE A 13 14.23 19.96 -14.00
CA ILE A 13 14.23 19.01 -12.87
C ILE A 13 13.17 17.94 -13.10
N ASN A 14 13.54 16.67 -12.97
CA ASN A 14 12.60 15.55 -12.93
C ASN A 14 12.18 15.23 -11.50
N ILE A 15 10.89 14.99 -11.29
CA ILE A 15 10.30 14.58 -10.01
C ILE A 15 10.02 13.08 -10.01
N TYR A 16 10.45 12.42 -8.95
CA TYR A 16 10.19 11.01 -8.70
C TYR A 16 9.47 10.83 -7.36
N THR A 17 8.62 9.81 -7.28
CA THR A 17 7.96 9.40 -6.03
C THR A 17 8.75 8.28 -5.34
N HIS A 18 8.52 8.09 -4.05
CA HIS A 18 9.05 6.95 -3.28
C HIS A 18 7.96 6.44 -2.32
N SER A 19 7.94 5.13 -2.07
CA SER A 19 7.06 4.49 -1.09
C SER A 19 5.58 4.92 -1.25
N GLU A 20 4.96 5.49 -0.22
CA GLU A 20 3.55 5.91 -0.19
C GLU A 20 3.23 7.07 -1.15
N MET A 21 4.20 7.67 -1.83
CA MET A 21 3.93 8.66 -2.88
C MET A 21 3.65 8.02 -4.25
N LEU A 22 3.88 6.71 -4.43
CA LEU A 22 3.57 5.99 -5.67
C LEU A 22 2.16 6.28 -6.22
N PRO A 23 1.09 6.29 -5.41
CA PRO A 23 -0.27 6.49 -5.92
C PRO A 23 -0.51 7.87 -6.54
N ALA A 24 0.40 8.84 -6.36
CA ALA A 24 0.33 10.14 -7.03
C ALA A 24 0.22 10.00 -8.57
N HIS A 25 0.80 8.94 -9.14
CA HIS A 25 0.74 8.65 -10.57
C HIS A 25 -0.66 8.24 -11.05
N GLY A 26 -1.57 7.90 -10.14
CA GLY A 26 -2.98 7.62 -10.44
C GLY A 26 -3.87 8.86 -10.57
N TYR A 27 -3.38 10.06 -10.21
CA TYR A 27 -4.20 11.27 -10.19
C TYR A 27 -4.17 12.02 -11.54
N PRO A 28 -5.31 12.20 -12.23
CA PRO A 28 -5.35 12.89 -13.52
C PRO A 28 -4.78 14.31 -13.48
N ALA A 29 -5.01 15.04 -12.38
CA ALA A 29 -4.54 16.41 -12.20
C ALA A 29 -3.00 16.53 -12.13
N LEU A 30 -2.30 15.45 -11.77
CA LEU A 30 -0.83 15.42 -11.71
C LEU A 30 -0.21 14.90 -13.02
N LYS A 31 -0.97 14.12 -13.81
CA LYS A 31 -0.52 13.55 -15.09
C LYS A 31 -0.12 14.61 -16.13
N LYS A 32 -0.64 15.83 -16.00
CA LYS A 32 -0.30 16.96 -16.88
C LYS A 32 1.17 17.40 -16.78
N TYR A 33 1.84 17.10 -15.66
CA TYR A 33 3.24 17.50 -15.46
C TYR A 33 4.18 16.44 -16.03
N SER A 34 4.72 16.69 -17.23
CA SER A 34 5.59 15.73 -17.94
C SER A 34 6.91 15.40 -17.23
N HIS A 35 7.31 16.22 -16.25
CA HIS A 35 8.49 16.01 -15.42
C HIS A 35 8.20 15.20 -14.14
N LEU A 36 6.94 14.86 -13.84
CA LEU A 36 6.63 13.77 -12.91
C LEU A 36 6.91 12.45 -13.62
N LYS A 37 8.03 11.80 -13.31
CA LYS A 37 8.54 10.65 -14.06
C LYS A 37 8.01 9.32 -13.54
N GLY A 38 8.55 8.84 -12.43
CA GLY A 38 8.24 7.50 -11.95
C GLY A 38 8.45 7.35 -10.45
N ASN A 39 8.41 6.12 -9.98
CA ASN A 39 8.70 5.77 -8.60
C ASN A 39 10.10 5.16 -8.48
N VAL A 40 10.87 5.63 -7.51
CA VAL A 40 12.21 5.12 -7.19
C VAL A 40 12.11 4.31 -5.91
N GLY A 41 12.78 3.16 -5.86
CA GLY A 41 12.77 2.26 -4.70
C GLY A 41 11.45 1.54 -4.44
N LYS A 42 11.29 1.07 -3.20
CA LYS A 42 10.20 0.23 -2.70
C LYS A 42 9.53 0.90 -1.48
N ALA A 43 9.26 0.12 -0.44
CA ALA A 43 8.72 0.59 0.84
C ALA A 43 9.75 1.39 1.63
N TRP A 44 9.26 2.18 2.59
CA TRP A 44 10.01 3.20 3.31
C TRP A 44 11.37 2.77 3.89
N PHE A 45 11.58 1.52 4.31
CA PHE A 45 12.80 1.13 5.03
C PHE A 45 14.00 0.87 4.12
N ASP A 46 13.81 0.83 2.79
CA ASP A 46 14.92 0.79 1.83
C ASP A 46 15.62 2.16 1.69
N GLN A 47 15.03 3.21 2.29
CA GLN A 47 15.41 4.59 2.06
C GLN A 47 16.88 4.89 2.35
N ARG A 48 17.52 4.25 3.34
CA ARG A 48 18.93 4.56 3.66
C ARG A 48 19.86 4.20 2.51
N GLU A 49 19.72 2.99 1.97
CA GLU A 49 20.52 2.54 0.84
C GLU A 49 20.12 3.28 -0.43
N LEU A 50 18.82 3.48 -0.62
CA LEU A 50 18.29 4.15 -1.79
C LEU A 50 18.73 5.61 -1.87
N PHE A 51 18.59 6.35 -0.77
CA PHE A 51 18.86 7.78 -0.71
C PHE A 51 20.36 8.06 -0.77
N GLU A 52 21.21 7.20 -0.22
CA GLU A 52 22.66 7.27 -0.42
C GLU A 52 23.03 7.21 -1.90
N LYS A 53 22.38 6.32 -2.67
CA LYS A 53 22.64 6.10 -4.10
C LYS A 53 21.91 7.07 -5.01
N PHE A 54 20.75 7.58 -4.59
CA PHE A 54 19.93 8.49 -5.38
C PHE A 54 20.65 9.83 -5.47
N PRO A 55 21.01 10.32 -6.67
CA PRO A 55 21.86 11.52 -6.81
C PRO A 55 21.12 12.84 -6.61
N GLY A 56 19.78 12.83 -6.55
CA GLY A 56 18.97 14.05 -6.43
C GLY A 56 18.67 14.49 -4.99
N SER A 57 18.02 15.64 -4.87
CA SER A 57 17.46 16.14 -3.62
C SER A 57 16.26 15.30 -3.15
N ILE A 58 16.10 15.13 -1.84
CA ILE A 58 15.06 14.29 -1.25
C ILE A 58 14.10 15.16 -0.44
N LEU A 59 12.80 14.95 -0.60
CA LEU A 59 11.76 15.60 0.20
C LEU A 59 10.96 14.58 1.00
N ALA A 60 11.00 14.68 2.32
CA ALA A 60 10.12 13.96 3.21
C ALA A 60 8.93 14.84 3.62
N THR A 61 7.71 14.41 3.27
CA THR A 61 6.47 15.13 3.59
C THR A 61 5.76 14.59 4.83
N THR A 62 5.90 13.29 5.11
CA THR A 62 5.31 12.60 6.28
C THR A 62 6.25 11.50 6.78
N ASN A 63 5.80 10.71 7.76
CA ASN A 63 6.42 9.43 8.06
C ASN A 63 6.38 8.49 6.82
N CYS A 64 7.31 7.55 6.65
CA CYS A 64 8.38 7.18 7.57
C CYS A 64 9.73 7.73 7.12
N VAL A 65 10.37 8.52 7.99
CA VAL A 65 11.75 8.99 7.83
C VAL A 65 12.66 8.26 8.82
N MET A 66 13.79 7.76 8.35
CA MET A 66 14.79 7.11 9.20
C MET A 66 15.89 8.12 9.54
N PRO A 67 16.45 8.08 10.78
CA PRO A 67 17.68 8.81 11.09
C PRO A 67 18.74 8.55 10.03
N VAL A 68 19.31 9.64 9.51
CA VAL A 68 20.30 9.59 8.44
C VAL A 68 21.52 8.83 8.94
N LYS A 69 21.90 7.81 8.16
CA LYS A 69 23.16 7.08 8.32
C LYS A 69 23.81 7.08 6.96
N GLY A 70 24.53 8.14 6.62
CA GLY A 70 25.03 8.35 5.26
C GLY A 70 25.40 9.80 4.98
N SER A 71 25.66 10.07 3.70
CA SER A 71 26.16 11.35 3.20
C SER A 71 25.09 12.25 2.58
N TYR A 72 23.82 11.87 2.65
CA TYR A 72 22.71 12.55 1.95
C TYR A 72 21.94 13.58 2.79
N ALA A 73 22.36 13.86 4.03
CA ALA A 73 21.63 14.77 4.93
C ALA A 73 21.53 16.20 4.37
N ASP A 74 22.61 16.67 3.74
CA ASP A 74 22.74 18.00 3.13
C ASP A 74 21.76 18.25 1.97
N ARG A 75 21.36 17.19 1.27
CA ARG A 75 20.40 17.22 0.16
C ARG A 75 19.04 16.62 0.49
N MET A 76 18.78 16.33 1.76
CA MET A 76 17.47 15.94 2.26
C MET A 76 16.76 17.15 2.86
N PHE A 77 15.44 17.21 2.67
CA PHE A 77 14.58 18.22 3.22
C PHE A 77 13.36 17.58 3.86
N SER A 78 12.90 18.17 4.95
CA SER A 78 11.63 17.86 5.60
C SER A 78 10.59 18.93 5.27
N TYR A 79 9.31 18.56 5.30
CA TYR A 79 8.21 19.47 5.01
C TYR A 79 6.98 19.13 5.85
N ASP A 80 6.19 20.16 6.16
CA ASP A 80 4.95 20.04 6.93
C ASP A 80 5.16 19.36 8.30
N VAL A 81 4.55 18.19 8.49
CA VAL A 81 4.59 17.41 9.74
C VAL A 81 5.88 16.58 9.88
N ALA A 82 6.63 16.37 8.79
CA ALA A 82 7.90 15.65 8.88
C ALA A 82 9.01 16.52 9.49
N GLY A 83 9.92 15.87 10.21
CA GLY A 83 11.12 16.49 10.77
C GLY A 83 12.20 15.44 11.01
N LEU A 84 13.45 15.81 10.80
CA LEU A 84 14.60 14.94 11.04
C LEU A 84 15.80 15.79 11.47
N GLU A 85 16.55 15.31 12.46
CA GLU A 85 17.77 16.00 12.91
C GLU A 85 18.80 16.09 11.78
N GLY A 86 19.45 17.26 11.65
CA GLY A 86 20.46 17.49 10.62
C GLY A 86 19.92 17.69 9.20
N VAL A 87 18.61 17.83 9.03
CA VAL A 87 17.93 17.98 7.74
C VAL A 87 17.20 19.32 7.69
N ALA A 88 17.35 20.06 6.59
CA ALA A 88 16.69 21.35 6.42
C ALA A 88 15.16 21.21 6.34
N LYS A 89 14.42 22.18 6.87
CA LYS A 89 12.95 22.21 6.79
C LYS A 89 12.50 23.21 5.73
N ILE A 90 11.59 22.78 4.86
CA ILE A 90 10.87 23.65 3.94
C ILE A 90 9.78 24.38 4.70
N GLU A 91 9.77 25.71 4.60
CA GLU A 91 8.83 26.59 5.27
C GLU A 91 7.99 27.36 4.24
N ASN A 92 6.74 27.68 4.59
CA ASN A 92 5.86 28.55 3.80
C ASN A 92 5.68 28.11 2.34
N ASN A 93 5.72 26.79 2.07
CA ASN A 93 5.69 26.22 0.73
C ASN A 93 6.79 26.75 -0.22
N ASN A 94 7.89 27.29 0.33
CA ASN A 94 9.01 27.77 -0.46
C ASN A 94 9.97 26.61 -0.76
N PHE A 95 9.80 25.95 -1.91
CA PHE A 95 10.67 24.85 -2.32
C PHE A 95 11.99 25.31 -2.96
N THR A 96 12.27 26.63 -3.00
CA THR A 96 13.51 27.18 -3.57
C THR A 96 14.78 26.50 -3.05
N PRO A 97 14.98 26.29 -1.73
CA PRO A 97 16.20 25.61 -1.25
C PRO A 97 16.38 24.19 -1.77
N LEU A 98 15.28 23.44 -1.91
CA LEU A 98 15.29 22.10 -2.48
C LEU A 98 15.57 22.13 -3.99
N ILE A 99 14.98 23.09 -4.69
CA ILE A 99 15.14 23.27 -6.14
C ILE A 99 16.58 23.64 -6.47
N ASP A 100 17.16 24.61 -5.74
CA ASP A 100 18.54 25.04 -5.92
C ASP A 100 19.52 23.91 -5.61
N MET A 101 19.25 23.11 -4.57
CA MET A 101 19.99 21.90 -4.28
C MET A 101 19.88 20.87 -5.41
N ALA A 102 18.69 20.64 -5.97
CA ALA A 102 18.53 19.72 -7.09
C ALA A 102 19.32 20.16 -8.33
N LEU A 103 19.42 21.47 -8.59
CA LEU A 103 20.16 22.04 -9.72
C LEU A 103 21.68 22.03 -9.54
N SER A 104 22.16 22.01 -8.29
CA SER A 104 23.60 21.93 -8.00
C SER A 104 24.15 20.50 -8.04
N LEU A 105 23.27 19.50 -7.95
CA LEU A 105 23.61 18.09 -7.96
C LEU A 105 23.84 17.54 -9.39
N PRO A 106 24.62 16.46 -9.55
CA PRO A 106 24.79 15.83 -10.85
C PRO A 106 23.47 15.34 -11.45
N GLU A 107 23.41 15.27 -12.78
CA GLU A 107 22.25 14.70 -13.47
C GLU A 107 21.97 13.27 -13.01
N ALA A 108 20.70 13.01 -12.65
CA ALA A 108 20.35 11.74 -12.03
C ALA A 108 20.40 10.53 -12.98
N ASN A 109 20.20 10.74 -14.29
CA ASN A 109 20.26 9.72 -15.34
C ASN A 109 19.54 8.39 -15.01
N ILE A 110 18.41 8.47 -14.28
CA ILE A 110 17.64 7.31 -13.83
C ILE A 110 16.83 6.75 -14.99
N GLN A 111 17.05 5.48 -15.30
CA GLN A 111 16.33 4.71 -16.31
C GLN A 111 15.75 3.43 -15.70
N SER A 112 14.55 3.05 -16.15
CA SER A 112 13.92 1.79 -15.79
C SER A 112 12.96 1.36 -16.88
N VAL A 113 12.97 0.08 -17.23
CA VAL A 113 11.96 -0.53 -18.12
C VAL A 113 10.81 -1.17 -17.35
N LYS A 114 10.89 -1.20 -16.01
CA LYS A 114 9.84 -1.78 -15.17
C LYS A 114 8.65 -0.85 -15.09
N THR A 115 7.46 -1.41 -15.30
CA THR A 115 6.18 -0.72 -15.18
C THR A 115 5.39 -1.29 -14.02
N MET A 116 4.56 -0.46 -13.41
CA MET A 116 3.61 -0.86 -12.38
C MET A 116 2.33 -0.07 -12.55
N THR A 117 1.20 -0.71 -12.28
CA THR A 117 -0.12 -0.09 -12.37
C THR A 117 -0.59 0.33 -10.98
N THR A 118 -1.09 1.55 -10.85
CA THR A 118 -1.69 2.11 -9.63
C THR A 118 -2.84 3.04 -10.01
N GLY A 119 -3.60 3.54 -9.02
CA GLY A 119 -4.68 4.50 -9.26
C GLY A 119 -6.07 3.89 -9.39
N PHE A 120 -6.28 2.68 -8.86
CA PHE A 120 -7.61 2.06 -8.77
C PHE A 120 -8.41 2.66 -7.60
N HIS A 121 -8.61 3.97 -7.61
CA HIS A 121 -9.53 4.63 -6.68
C HIS A 121 -10.93 4.01 -6.77
N HIS A 122 -11.75 4.09 -5.72
CA HIS A 122 -13.08 3.47 -5.74
C HIS A 122 -13.94 3.94 -6.91
N GLU A 123 -13.85 5.20 -7.35
CA GLU A 123 -14.57 5.66 -8.55
C GLU A 123 -14.15 4.90 -9.82
N THR A 124 -12.85 4.65 -9.99
CA THR A 124 -12.32 3.85 -11.11
C THR A 124 -12.82 2.41 -11.03
N VAL A 125 -12.76 1.79 -9.85
CA VAL A 125 -13.19 0.41 -9.65
C VAL A 125 -14.71 0.26 -9.80
N LEU A 126 -15.48 1.21 -9.27
CA LEU A 126 -16.94 1.23 -9.42
C LEU A 126 -17.35 1.42 -10.89
N GLY A 127 -16.55 2.12 -11.69
CA GLY A 127 -16.74 2.19 -13.15
C GLY A 127 -16.64 0.83 -13.86
N ILE A 128 -15.89 -0.12 -13.30
CA ILE A 128 -15.81 -1.51 -13.80
C ILE A 128 -16.64 -2.50 -12.97
N ALA A 129 -17.42 -2.03 -11.99
CA ALA A 129 -18.20 -2.91 -11.11
C ALA A 129 -19.17 -3.83 -11.86
N PRO A 130 -19.88 -3.41 -12.93
CA PRO A 130 -20.73 -4.33 -13.69
C PRO A 130 -19.94 -5.54 -14.24
N GLN A 131 -18.73 -5.30 -14.77
CA GLN A 131 -17.87 -6.37 -15.28
C GLN A 131 -17.41 -7.30 -14.16
N VAL A 132 -17.04 -6.75 -13.00
CA VAL A 132 -16.65 -7.52 -11.82
C VAL A 132 -17.81 -8.37 -11.31
N ILE A 133 -19.01 -7.80 -11.20
CA ILE A 133 -20.23 -8.49 -10.75
C ILE A 133 -20.56 -9.66 -11.68
N GLU A 134 -20.52 -9.43 -13.00
CA GLU A 134 -20.79 -10.49 -13.97
C GLU A 134 -19.71 -11.58 -13.94
N ALA A 135 -18.44 -11.23 -13.75
CA ALA A 135 -17.36 -12.22 -13.58
C ALA A 135 -17.54 -13.07 -12.31
N VAL A 136 -18.02 -12.48 -11.21
CA VAL A 136 -18.35 -13.22 -9.98
C VAL A 136 -19.56 -14.13 -10.20
N LYS A 137 -20.66 -13.62 -10.78
CA LYS A 137 -21.86 -14.42 -11.07
C LYS A 137 -21.60 -15.58 -12.04
N ALA A 138 -20.73 -15.35 -13.03
CA ALA A 138 -20.28 -16.38 -13.96
C ALA A 138 -19.28 -17.38 -13.31
N GLY A 139 -18.90 -17.16 -12.05
CA GLY A 139 -17.98 -18.01 -11.31
C GLY A 139 -16.53 -17.93 -11.78
N LYS A 140 -16.17 -16.89 -12.54
CA LYS A 140 -14.81 -16.63 -13.05
C LYS A 140 -13.92 -15.96 -12.01
N ILE A 141 -14.51 -15.10 -11.17
CA ILE A 141 -13.88 -14.60 -9.95
C ILE A 141 -14.52 -15.33 -8.77
N LYS A 142 -13.75 -16.16 -8.08
CA LYS A 142 -14.22 -16.95 -6.92
C LYS A 142 -14.13 -16.21 -5.60
N ARG A 143 -13.09 -15.39 -5.42
CA ARG A 143 -12.81 -14.71 -4.16
C ARG A 143 -11.94 -13.48 -4.36
N PHE A 144 -12.10 -12.50 -3.46
CA PHE A 144 -11.24 -11.35 -3.32
C PHE A 144 -10.37 -11.50 -2.07
N PHE A 145 -9.11 -11.09 -2.18
CA PHE A 145 -8.17 -11.02 -1.07
C PHE A 145 -7.74 -9.58 -0.86
N VAL A 146 -8.09 -8.99 0.28
CA VAL A 146 -7.49 -7.73 0.71
C VAL A 146 -6.18 -8.08 1.39
N ILE A 147 -5.06 -7.88 0.69
CA ILE A 147 -3.71 -8.02 1.25
C ILE A 147 -3.13 -6.61 1.29
N ALA A 148 -3.23 -5.96 2.44
CA ALA A 148 -3.01 -4.52 2.54
C ALA A 148 -2.36 -4.14 3.87
N GLY A 149 -1.91 -2.89 3.97
CA GLY A 149 -1.38 -2.35 5.23
C GLY A 149 0.11 -2.03 5.17
N CYS A 150 0.72 -1.75 6.31
CA CYS A 150 2.06 -1.16 6.33
C CYS A 150 3.15 -2.24 6.32
N ASP A 151 4.21 -2.00 5.56
CA ASP A 151 5.40 -2.85 5.54
C ASP A 151 6.36 -2.49 6.69
N ALA A 152 7.14 -3.46 7.13
CA ALA A 152 8.12 -3.34 8.19
C ALA A 152 9.43 -4.07 7.81
N PRO A 153 10.60 -3.63 8.34
CA PRO A 153 11.87 -4.31 8.13
C PRO A 153 11.85 -5.78 8.60
N GLY A 154 12.72 -6.59 8.00
CA GLY A 154 12.92 -7.99 8.39
C GLY A 154 12.05 -8.97 7.62
N LYS A 155 12.05 -10.22 8.08
CA LYS A 155 11.47 -11.38 7.39
C LYS A 155 9.96 -11.54 7.57
N GLY A 156 9.35 -10.86 8.54
CA GLY A 156 7.90 -10.99 8.78
C GLY A 156 7.05 -10.66 7.54
N GLY A 157 7.52 -9.75 6.68
CA GLY A 157 6.86 -9.43 5.42
C GLY A 157 6.86 -10.57 4.37
N GLU A 158 7.66 -11.62 4.55
CA GLU A 158 7.70 -12.79 3.64
C GLU A 158 6.37 -13.54 3.63
N TYR A 159 5.66 -13.59 4.77
CA TYR A 159 4.30 -14.14 4.86
C TYR A 159 3.35 -13.53 3.81
N PHE A 160 3.34 -12.20 3.67
CA PHE A 160 2.42 -11.52 2.75
C PHE A 160 2.81 -11.72 1.29
N ARG A 161 4.10 -11.83 1.00
CA ARG A 161 4.57 -12.20 -0.35
C ARG A 161 4.13 -13.62 -0.67
N GLU A 162 4.40 -14.57 0.22
CA GLU A 162 4.03 -15.97 0.03
C GLU A 162 2.52 -16.12 -0.15
N LEU A 163 1.73 -15.49 0.71
CA LEU A 163 0.27 -15.48 0.61
C LEU A 163 -0.19 -14.93 -0.75
N ALA A 164 0.27 -13.72 -1.13
CA ALA A 164 -0.14 -13.09 -2.38
C ALA A 164 0.19 -13.95 -3.60
N LEU A 165 1.40 -14.51 -3.66
CA LEU A 165 1.83 -15.37 -4.78
C LEU A 165 1.11 -16.72 -4.81
N SER A 166 0.51 -17.15 -3.70
CA SER A 166 -0.22 -18.40 -3.60
C SER A 166 -1.73 -18.24 -3.87
N VAL A 167 -2.23 -16.99 -3.99
CA VAL A 167 -3.64 -16.74 -4.30
C VAL A 167 -4.01 -17.37 -5.66
N PRO A 168 -5.07 -18.22 -5.73
CA PRO A 168 -5.49 -18.88 -6.97
C PRO A 168 -5.76 -17.93 -8.13
N GLU A 169 -5.54 -18.41 -9.36
CA GLU A 169 -5.67 -17.61 -10.59
C GLU A 169 -7.08 -17.07 -10.87
N ASP A 170 -8.10 -17.67 -10.27
CA ASP A 170 -9.50 -17.22 -10.33
C ASP A 170 -9.88 -16.25 -9.18
N CYS A 171 -8.88 -15.71 -8.48
CA CYS A 171 -9.06 -14.76 -7.39
C CYS A 171 -8.38 -13.41 -7.68
N VAL A 172 -8.88 -12.34 -7.06
CA VAL A 172 -8.38 -10.96 -7.21
C VAL A 172 -7.81 -10.44 -5.89
N ILE A 173 -6.66 -9.78 -5.94
CA ILE A 173 -5.98 -9.14 -4.81
C ILE A 173 -6.27 -7.62 -4.84
N LEU A 174 -6.87 -7.12 -3.77
CA LEU A 174 -7.00 -5.69 -3.49
C LEU A 174 -5.88 -5.29 -2.52
N THR A 175 -5.15 -4.22 -2.82
CA THR A 175 -4.09 -3.74 -1.94
C THR A 175 -4.11 -2.23 -1.76
N THR A 176 -3.57 -1.79 -0.61
CA THR A 176 -3.30 -0.40 -0.27
C THR A 176 -1.98 -0.34 0.49
N SER A 177 -1.45 0.87 0.66
CA SER A 177 -0.33 1.16 1.57
C SER A 177 1.01 0.53 1.12
N CYS A 178 2.09 0.78 1.87
CA CYS A 178 3.42 0.34 1.49
C CYS A 178 3.66 -1.19 1.58
N GLY A 179 2.77 -1.96 2.21
CA GLY A 179 2.80 -3.42 2.19
C GLY A 179 2.76 -4.02 0.79
N LYS A 180 2.16 -3.30 -0.17
CA LYS A 180 2.13 -3.70 -1.58
C LYS A 180 3.51 -4.00 -2.17
N PHE A 181 4.57 -3.35 -1.68
CA PHE A 181 5.93 -3.53 -2.20
C PHE A 181 6.52 -4.92 -1.93
N ARG A 182 5.83 -5.76 -1.14
CA ARG A 182 6.19 -7.16 -0.96
C ARG A 182 5.84 -8.06 -2.14
N PHE A 183 4.90 -7.64 -2.99
CA PHE A 183 4.38 -8.50 -4.07
C PHE A 183 3.99 -7.76 -5.35
N ASN A 184 3.94 -6.42 -5.37
CA ASN A 184 3.59 -5.63 -6.57
C ASN A 184 4.65 -5.66 -7.69
N ASP A 185 5.77 -6.36 -7.47
CA ASP A 185 6.77 -6.66 -8.48
C ASP A 185 6.43 -7.91 -9.31
N HIS A 186 5.38 -8.64 -8.94
CA HIS A 186 4.89 -9.81 -9.65
C HIS A 186 3.73 -9.46 -10.59
N ASP A 187 3.74 -10.05 -11.77
CA ASP A 187 2.62 -9.96 -12.72
C ASP A 187 1.57 -11.02 -12.38
N PHE A 188 0.46 -10.59 -11.78
CA PHE A 188 -0.66 -11.46 -11.44
C PHE A 188 -1.58 -11.76 -12.62
N GLY A 189 -1.39 -11.12 -13.77
CA GLY A 189 -2.26 -11.26 -14.94
C GLY A 189 -3.66 -10.65 -14.76
N THR A 190 -4.60 -11.12 -15.55
CA THR A 190 -5.99 -10.61 -15.60
C THR A 190 -7.00 -11.74 -15.68
N ILE A 191 -8.23 -11.51 -15.18
CA ILE A 191 -9.40 -12.37 -15.38
C ILE A 191 -10.37 -11.61 -16.29
N ASP A 192 -10.57 -12.06 -17.53
CA ASP A 192 -11.38 -11.35 -18.54
C ASP A 192 -11.02 -9.86 -18.69
N GLY A 193 -9.74 -9.53 -18.64
CA GLY A 193 -9.26 -8.15 -18.71
C GLY A 193 -9.37 -7.35 -17.41
N ILE A 194 -9.93 -7.90 -16.33
CA ILE A 194 -9.87 -7.33 -14.98
C ILE A 194 -8.49 -7.64 -14.38
N PRO A 195 -7.69 -6.64 -13.99
CA PRO A 195 -6.40 -6.88 -13.32
C PRO A 195 -6.58 -7.70 -12.04
N ARG A 196 -5.76 -8.75 -11.88
CA ARG A 196 -5.77 -9.55 -10.64
C ARG A 196 -5.15 -8.84 -9.46
N LEU A 197 -4.28 -7.86 -9.69
CA LEU A 197 -3.78 -6.96 -8.65
C LEU A 197 -4.38 -5.56 -8.84
N ILE A 198 -5.19 -5.14 -7.88
CA ILE A 198 -5.85 -3.83 -7.87
C ILE A 198 -5.24 -3.00 -6.74
N ASP A 199 -4.31 -2.11 -7.10
CA ASP A 199 -3.72 -1.14 -6.16
C ASP A 199 -4.61 0.10 -6.01
N LEU A 200 -5.31 0.18 -4.89
CA LEU A 200 -6.24 1.29 -4.58
C LEU A 200 -5.51 2.55 -4.10
N GLY A 201 -4.21 2.48 -3.82
CA GLY A 201 -3.38 3.63 -3.47
C GLY A 201 -2.75 3.56 -2.09
N GLN A 202 -2.79 4.69 -1.37
CA GLN A 202 -2.13 4.88 -0.07
C GLN A 202 -2.92 4.19 1.05
N CYS A 203 -2.37 4.17 2.27
CA CYS A 203 -3.09 3.63 3.43
C CYS A 203 -4.48 4.21 3.68
N ASN A 204 -4.68 5.52 3.46
CA ASN A 204 -5.99 6.16 3.56
C ASN A 204 -6.98 5.71 2.46
N ASN A 205 -6.52 5.07 1.38
CA ASN A 205 -7.41 4.46 0.38
C ASN A 205 -8.05 3.15 0.87
N SER A 206 -7.77 2.69 2.09
CA SER A 206 -8.59 1.67 2.77
C SER A 206 -10.08 2.04 2.82
N GLY A 207 -10.41 3.34 2.92
CA GLY A 207 -11.79 3.81 2.75
C GLY A 207 -12.37 3.55 1.35
N SER A 208 -11.54 3.53 0.31
CA SER A 208 -11.96 3.10 -1.03
C SER A 208 -12.26 1.61 -1.08
N ALA A 209 -11.46 0.77 -0.40
CA ALA A 209 -11.72 -0.66 -0.29
C ALA A 209 -13.07 -0.94 0.39
N VAL A 210 -13.38 -0.22 1.47
CA VAL A 210 -14.68 -0.29 2.15
C VAL A 210 -15.82 0.08 1.21
N LYS A 211 -15.72 1.19 0.47
CA LYS A 211 -16.75 1.60 -0.50
C LYS A 211 -16.99 0.54 -1.57
N ILE A 212 -15.93 -0.08 -2.08
CA ILE A 212 -16.03 -1.17 -3.06
C ILE A 212 -16.75 -2.38 -2.44
N ALA A 213 -16.36 -2.79 -1.24
CA ALA A 213 -16.99 -3.91 -0.55
C ALA A 213 -18.48 -3.66 -0.28
N VAL A 214 -18.86 -2.46 0.19
CA VAL A 214 -20.27 -2.09 0.40
C VAL A 214 -21.05 -2.15 -0.91
N ALA A 215 -20.53 -1.58 -2.00
CA ALA A 215 -21.21 -1.61 -3.30
C ALA A 215 -21.38 -3.03 -3.86
N LEU A 216 -20.38 -3.91 -3.67
CA LEU A 216 -20.49 -5.32 -4.04
C LEU A 216 -21.54 -6.05 -3.18
N ALA A 217 -21.54 -5.81 -1.88
CA ALA A 217 -22.52 -6.40 -0.95
C ALA A 217 -23.96 -6.01 -1.33
N GLU A 218 -24.18 -4.73 -1.64
CA GLU A 218 -25.46 -4.23 -2.16
C GLU A 218 -25.86 -4.91 -3.47
N ALA A 219 -24.92 -5.05 -4.41
CA ALA A 219 -25.18 -5.70 -5.70
C ALA A 219 -25.52 -7.19 -5.59
N PHE A 220 -25.01 -7.87 -4.55
CA PHE A 220 -25.32 -9.28 -4.26
C PHE A 220 -26.46 -9.46 -3.26
N GLY A 221 -26.99 -8.38 -2.67
CA GLY A 221 -28.05 -8.45 -1.67
C GLY A 221 -27.62 -9.15 -0.37
N CYS A 222 -26.36 -9.01 0.02
CA CYS A 222 -25.79 -9.62 1.23
C CYS A 222 -25.05 -8.58 2.11
N GLY A 223 -24.56 -9.00 3.28
CA GLY A 223 -23.69 -8.17 4.11
C GLY A 223 -22.23 -8.21 3.64
N VAL A 224 -21.42 -7.22 4.06
CA VAL A 224 -19.97 -7.18 3.74
C VAL A 224 -19.25 -8.45 4.22
N ASN A 225 -19.64 -9.00 5.37
CA ASN A 225 -19.04 -10.22 5.92
C ASN A 225 -19.46 -11.50 5.18
N ASP A 226 -20.48 -11.44 4.31
CA ASP A 226 -20.97 -12.56 3.50
C ASP A 226 -20.34 -12.59 2.10
N LEU A 227 -19.60 -11.54 1.73
CA LEU A 227 -18.87 -11.50 0.47
C LEU A 227 -17.81 -12.60 0.42
N PRO A 228 -17.46 -13.12 -0.76
CA PRO A 228 -16.31 -14.00 -0.94
C PRO A 228 -15.03 -13.14 -0.83
N LEU A 229 -14.73 -12.68 0.38
CA LEU A 229 -13.68 -11.71 0.70
C LEU A 229 -12.88 -12.23 1.90
N SER A 230 -11.55 -12.24 1.76
CA SER A 230 -10.62 -12.53 2.84
C SER A 230 -9.74 -11.32 3.09
N ILE A 231 -9.64 -10.87 4.35
CA ILE A 231 -8.93 -9.63 4.71
C ILE A 231 -7.71 -9.97 5.57
N VAL A 232 -6.54 -9.56 5.08
CA VAL A 232 -5.23 -9.83 5.68
C VAL A 232 -4.44 -8.54 5.73
N LEU A 233 -4.24 -8.02 6.94
CA LEU A 233 -3.65 -6.71 7.18
C LEU A 233 -2.26 -6.83 7.79
N SER A 234 -1.27 -6.32 7.07
CA SER A 234 0.03 -6.02 7.65
C SER A 234 -0.03 -4.71 8.42
N TRP A 235 0.74 -4.58 9.49
CA TRP A 235 0.79 -3.34 10.26
C TRP A 235 2.22 -3.00 10.67
N PHE A 236 2.44 -1.72 10.96
CA PHE A 236 3.72 -1.21 11.46
C PHE A 236 3.51 0.00 12.36
N GLU A 237 2.72 0.97 11.91
CA GLU A 237 2.54 2.25 12.58
C GLU A 237 1.05 2.57 12.82
N GLN A 238 0.76 3.77 13.33
CA GLN A 238 -0.51 4.11 13.94
C GLN A 238 -1.65 4.29 12.92
N LYS A 239 -1.37 4.67 11.66
CA LYS A 239 -2.41 4.73 10.63
C LYS A 239 -2.98 3.35 10.33
N ALA A 240 -2.16 2.30 10.31
CA ALA A 240 -2.64 0.91 10.19
C ALA A 240 -3.59 0.52 11.34
N VAL A 241 -3.28 0.94 12.57
CA VAL A 241 -4.14 0.71 13.75
C VAL A 241 -5.47 1.44 13.61
N ALA A 242 -5.44 2.70 13.17
CA ALA A 242 -6.66 3.49 12.95
C ALA A 242 -7.57 2.85 11.89
N ILE A 243 -6.99 2.31 10.81
CA ILE A 243 -7.74 1.57 9.78
C ILE A 243 -8.39 0.33 10.37
N LEU A 244 -7.66 -0.47 11.15
CA LEU A 244 -8.20 -1.68 11.79
C LEU A 244 -9.38 -1.33 12.72
N LEU A 245 -9.24 -0.30 13.56
CA LEU A 245 -10.33 0.17 14.41
C LEU A 245 -11.52 0.69 13.61
N GLY A 246 -11.29 1.37 12.48
CA GLY A 246 -12.33 1.79 11.56
C GLY A 246 -13.12 0.61 10.98
N LEU A 247 -12.42 -0.46 10.58
CA LEU A 247 -13.06 -1.69 10.10
C LEU A 247 -13.91 -2.36 11.20
N PHE A 248 -13.41 -2.42 12.43
CA PHE A 248 -14.20 -2.90 13.57
C PHE A 248 -15.44 -2.04 13.83
N SER A 249 -15.32 -0.71 13.74
CA SER A 249 -16.47 0.19 13.87
C SER A 249 -17.53 -0.01 12.79
N LEU A 250 -17.14 -0.52 11.62
CA LEU A 250 -18.04 -0.88 10.52
C LEU A 250 -18.61 -2.29 10.66
N GLY A 251 -18.26 -3.02 11.73
CA GLY A 251 -18.71 -4.40 11.97
C GLY A 251 -18.04 -5.43 11.08
N VAL A 252 -16.89 -5.10 10.46
CA VAL A 252 -16.11 -6.06 9.67
C VAL A 252 -15.48 -7.10 10.60
N GLN A 253 -15.63 -8.36 10.24
CA GLN A 253 -15.14 -9.51 11.02
C GLN A 253 -14.13 -10.33 10.21
N ASN A 254 -13.54 -11.35 10.85
CA ASN A 254 -12.68 -12.34 10.20
C ASN A 254 -11.38 -11.77 9.62
N ILE A 255 -10.89 -10.65 10.16
CA ILE A 255 -9.66 -9.99 9.73
C ILE A 255 -8.45 -10.75 10.28
N TYR A 256 -7.46 -11.02 9.42
CA TYR A 256 -6.14 -11.49 9.83
C TYR A 256 -5.20 -10.30 10.03
N VAL A 257 -4.45 -10.27 11.14
CA VAL A 257 -3.47 -9.23 11.45
C VAL A 257 -2.10 -9.85 11.70
N GLY A 258 -1.07 -9.29 11.06
CA GLY A 258 0.27 -9.86 11.05
C GLY A 258 1.39 -8.90 10.66
N PRO A 259 2.64 -9.38 10.59
CA PRO A 259 3.06 -10.78 10.81
C PRO A 259 3.23 -11.14 12.29
N LYS A 260 3.15 -10.15 13.19
CA LYS A 260 3.10 -10.32 14.64
C LYS A 260 1.94 -9.48 15.17
N ALA A 261 1.33 -9.92 16.26
CA ALA A 261 0.40 -9.07 16.99
C ALA A 261 1.11 -7.78 17.46
N PRO A 262 0.42 -6.63 17.47
CA PRO A 262 0.91 -5.45 18.17
C PRO A 262 1.31 -5.73 19.62
N GLU A 263 2.44 -5.20 20.06
CA GLU A 263 2.92 -5.43 21.44
C GLU A 263 1.93 -4.89 22.49
N PHE A 264 1.14 -3.88 22.13
CA PHE A 264 0.07 -3.33 22.97
C PHE A 264 -1.23 -4.16 22.94
N PHE A 265 -1.29 -5.25 22.16
CA PHE A 265 -2.37 -6.23 22.24
C PHE A 265 -2.09 -7.21 23.38
N SER A 266 -2.44 -6.79 24.61
CA SER A 266 -2.38 -7.69 25.76
C SER A 266 -3.30 -8.91 25.56
N PRO A 267 -3.06 -10.04 26.25
CA PRO A 267 -3.89 -11.24 26.09
C PRO A 267 -5.39 -10.99 26.29
N GLY A 268 -5.77 -10.12 27.22
CA GLY A 268 -7.17 -9.73 27.44
C GLY A 268 -7.76 -8.94 26.27
N VAL A 269 -6.98 -8.02 25.67
CA VAL A 269 -7.40 -7.25 24.49
C VAL A 269 -7.56 -8.18 23.29
N VAL A 270 -6.57 -9.05 23.02
CA VAL A 270 -6.66 -10.02 21.92
C VAL A 270 -7.90 -10.87 22.05
N LYS A 271 -8.18 -11.40 23.25
CA LYS A 271 -9.36 -12.22 23.50
C LYS A 271 -10.66 -11.47 23.19
N VAL A 272 -10.81 -10.23 23.65
CA VAL A 272 -12.01 -9.43 23.33
C VAL A 272 -12.16 -9.21 21.82
N LEU A 273 -11.06 -8.92 21.11
CA LEU A 273 -11.09 -8.74 19.66
C LEU A 273 -11.42 -10.05 18.91
N GLN A 274 -10.95 -11.19 19.42
CA GLN A 274 -11.30 -12.52 18.92
C GLN A 274 -12.79 -12.84 19.16
N ASP A 275 -13.26 -12.67 20.39
CA ASP A 275 -14.64 -12.98 20.77
C ASP A 275 -15.66 -12.07 20.06
N THR A 276 -15.29 -10.81 19.78
CA THR A 276 -16.19 -9.81 19.19
C THR A 276 -16.14 -9.74 17.67
N PHE A 277 -14.95 -9.81 17.07
CA PHE A 277 -14.74 -9.58 15.63
C PHE A 277 -14.18 -10.80 14.90
N ASN A 278 -13.98 -11.92 15.59
CA ASN A 278 -13.26 -13.07 15.07
C ASN A 278 -11.89 -12.69 14.47
N LEU A 279 -11.18 -11.78 15.15
CA LEU A 279 -9.82 -11.36 14.77
C LEU A 279 -8.90 -12.57 14.76
N LYS A 280 -8.09 -12.73 13.71
CA LYS A 280 -7.10 -13.80 13.60
C LYS A 280 -5.70 -13.20 13.56
N LEU A 281 -4.76 -13.87 14.21
CA LEU A 281 -3.34 -13.55 14.03
C LEU A 281 -2.82 -14.41 12.88
N THR A 282 -2.00 -13.83 12.00
CA THR A 282 -1.38 -14.57 10.91
C THR A 282 -0.48 -15.68 11.45
N GLY A 283 -0.53 -16.86 10.84
CA GLY A 283 0.33 -18.00 11.12
C GLY A 283 1.23 -18.31 9.93
N ASN A 284 1.03 -19.50 9.35
CA ASN A 284 1.68 -19.92 8.10
C ASN A 284 0.82 -19.51 6.91
N ALA A 285 1.43 -18.97 5.84
CA ALA A 285 0.70 -18.41 4.71
C ALA A 285 -0.13 -19.47 3.95
N GLN A 286 0.39 -20.69 3.77
CA GLN A 286 -0.34 -21.76 3.07
C GLN A 286 -1.52 -22.25 3.90
N GLU A 287 -1.32 -22.42 5.21
CA GLU A 287 -2.38 -22.86 6.11
C GLU A 287 -3.49 -21.82 6.22
N ASP A 288 -3.11 -20.56 6.42
CA ASP A 288 -4.06 -19.44 6.45
C ASP A 288 -4.83 -19.32 5.12
N LEU A 289 -4.15 -19.53 3.98
CA LEU A 289 -4.80 -19.56 2.66
C LEU A 289 -5.82 -20.68 2.54
N ARG A 290 -5.50 -21.91 2.98
CA ARG A 290 -6.46 -23.03 3.02
C ARG A 290 -7.72 -22.66 3.80
N VAL A 291 -7.55 -22.08 5.00
CA VAL A 291 -8.67 -21.61 5.82
C VAL A 291 -9.47 -20.53 5.09
N MET A 292 -8.81 -19.57 4.46
CA MET A 292 -9.47 -18.50 3.70
C MET A 292 -10.24 -19.02 2.48
N LEU A 293 -9.81 -20.13 1.88
CA LEU A 293 -10.49 -20.81 0.78
C LEU A 293 -11.62 -21.74 1.27
N GLY A 294 -11.75 -21.96 2.58
CA GLY A 294 -12.76 -22.85 3.17
C GLY A 294 -12.37 -24.32 3.12
N GLU A 295 -11.09 -24.63 2.95
CA GLU A 295 -10.57 -26.00 2.96
C GLU A 295 -10.38 -26.50 4.40
N ALA A 296 -10.68 -27.77 4.66
CA ALA A 296 -10.57 -28.34 6.01
C ALA A 296 -9.10 -28.37 6.49
N VAL A 297 -8.77 -27.68 7.58
CA VAL A 297 -7.45 -27.81 8.21
C VAL A 297 -7.32 -29.21 8.78
N THR A 298 -6.49 -30.06 8.16
CA THR A 298 -6.08 -31.30 8.82
C THR A 298 -5.14 -30.91 9.96
N GLU A 299 -5.57 -31.11 11.21
CA GLU A 299 -4.68 -30.96 12.36
C GLU A 299 -3.41 -31.79 12.11
N ALA A 300 -2.30 -31.10 11.82
CA ALA A 300 -1.00 -31.74 11.83
C ALA A 300 -0.74 -32.17 13.29
N ALA A 301 -0.54 -33.47 13.47
CA ALA A 301 -0.32 -34.11 14.76
C ALA A 301 0.69 -33.31 15.59
N LYS A 302 0.28 -32.94 16.82
CA LYS A 302 1.17 -32.46 17.87
C LYS A 302 2.18 -33.52 18.27
#